data_AF-A0A5J6LD59-F1
#
_entry.id   AF-A0A5J6LD59-F1
#
_cell.length_a   1.000
_cell.length_b   1.000
_cell.length_c   1.000
_cell.angle_alpha   90.00
_cell.angle_beta   90.00
_cell.angle_gamma   90.00
#
_symmetry.space_group_name_H-M   'P 1'
#
loop_
_entity.id
_entity.type
_entity.pdbx_description
1 polymer ?
#
loop_
_entity_poly.entity_id
_entity_poly.type
_entity_poly.pdbx_seq_one_letter_code
_entity_poly.pdbx_strand_id
1 'polypeptide(L)'
;MSVRVHILSGLDAKAPAAIRIDVKGRTLLLDAGGPLQADEPCDWYLDQSPDAILITHDHVDHIGAVRWLPETIPLYCTPTVAQRLPAGRRWHPLPRQGTITIEGINITCGLAGHSLDGIWLHLDIAGGIFYSGDFSFESLLYPFDRPPRAALALLDASYGLYSVDQSHCRDALQAKLNRASLLPVPPSGRALELALWCQTLELPWTFDPACQKFHAALQGLPANLLKPGIQQQLAQLTPRPWDTPENPDLALIRLAADAEGVAGEAGRLISDPDYTGQVIYTGYTPPKARADITSGRAEWCRWNVHPRLPCIQSLADTLQAEQVIPLFCPIDAAGWQAALGKRLRLDHVIHL
;
A
#
# COMPACT_ATOMS: atom_id res chain seq x y z
N MET A 1 -29.28 12.40 -11.12
CA MET A 1 -29.42 11.88 -9.74
C MET A 1 -28.30 12.51 -8.96
N SER A 2 -28.55 13.17 -7.82
CA SER A 2 -27.45 13.78 -7.06
C SER A 2 -26.64 12.68 -6.38
N VAL A 3 -25.36 12.58 -6.72
CA VAL A 3 -24.37 11.82 -5.97
C VAL A 3 -23.46 12.82 -5.26
N ARG A 4 -23.08 12.50 -4.02
CA ARG A 4 -22.15 13.32 -3.25
C ARG A 4 -21.00 12.46 -2.75
N VAL A 5 -19.77 12.91 -3.01
CA VAL A 5 -18.55 12.29 -2.51
C VAL A 5 -17.95 13.22 -1.47
N HIS A 6 -17.72 12.70 -0.28
CA HIS A 6 -17.11 13.39 0.85
C HIS A 6 -15.76 12.76 1.15
N ILE A 7 -14.68 13.51 1.01
CA ILE A 7 -13.36 13.11 1.46
C ILE A 7 -13.23 13.50 2.92
N LEU A 8 -13.58 12.56 3.80
CA LEU A 8 -13.54 12.75 5.25
C LEU A 8 -12.09 12.84 5.75
N SER A 9 -11.18 12.11 5.10
CA SER A 9 -9.75 12.14 5.36
C SER A 9 -8.95 11.70 4.12
N GLY A 10 -7.67 12.07 4.06
CA GLY A 10 -6.74 11.67 2.99
C GLY A 10 -6.53 12.71 1.88
N LEU A 11 -7.18 13.88 1.92
CA LEU A 11 -6.85 15.01 1.04
C LEU A 11 -5.85 15.94 1.73
N ASP A 12 -4.84 16.41 0.99
CA ASP A 12 -3.81 17.36 1.48
C ASP A 12 -2.98 16.89 2.68
N ALA A 13 -2.92 15.58 2.88
CA ALA A 13 -2.04 14.96 3.87
C ALA A 13 -1.81 13.49 3.54
N LYS A 14 -0.67 12.95 4.01
CA LYS A 14 -0.56 11.49 4.22
C LYS A 14 -1.33 11.19 5.52
N ALA A 15 -2.61 10.90 5.36
CA ALA A 15 -3.59 10.74 6.42
C ALA A 15 -4.43 9.47 6.18
N PRO A 16 -5.16 8.99 7.20
CA PRO A 16 -5.98 7.79 7.07
C PRO A 16 -7.01 7.90 5.94
N ALA A 17 -7.25 6.82 5.21
CA ALA A 17 -8.23 6.78 4.13
C ALA A 17 -9.67 6.69 4.66
N ALA A 18 -10.50 7.67 4.30
CA ALA A 18 -11.93 7.63 4.57
C ALA A 18 -12.70 8.48 3.55
N ILE A 19 -13.46 7.81 2.67
CA ILE A 19 -14.25 8.46 1.64
C ILE A 19 -15.71 8.01 1.77
N ARG A 20 -16.60 8.96 1.98
CA ARG A 20 -18.04 8.71 2.07
C ARG A 20 -18.72 9.02 0.74
N ILE A 21 -19.61 8.13 0.32
CA ILE A 21 -20.42 8.27 -0.90
C ILE A 21 -21.90 8.25 -0.53
N ASP A 22 -22.60 9.37 -0.74
CA ASP A 22 -24.04 9.47 -0.57
C ASP A 22 -24.74 9.39 -1.94
N VAL A 23 -25.63 8.40 -2.12
CA VAL A 23 -26.36 8.20 -3.36
C VAL A 23 -27.69 7.49 -3.10
N LYS A 24 -28.79 8.01 -3.68
CA LYS A 24 -30.14 7.40 -3.58
C LYS A 24 -30.59 7.13 -2.12
N GLY A 25 -30.20 7.99 -1.18
CA GLY A 25 -30.53 7.81 0.25
C GLY A 25 -29.72 6.73 0.95
N ARG A 26 -28.67 6.21 0.31
CA ARG A 26 -27.69 5.27 0.87
C ARG A 26 -26.34 5.94 1.05
N THR A 27 -25.60 5.48 2.04
CA THR A 27 -24.27 5.95 2.41
C THR A 27 -23.30 4.78 2.38
N LEU A 28 -22.31 4.82 1.50
CA LEU A 28 -21.17 3.90 1.51
C LEU A 28 -19.94 4.59 2.10
N LEU A 29 -19.12 3.84 2.83
CA LEU A 29 -17.79 4.27 3.25
C LEU A 29 -16.74 3.42 2.53
N LEU A 30 -15.83 4.06 1.81
CA LEU A 30 -14.67 3.45 1.16
C LEU A 30 -13.46 3.67 2.06
N ASP A 31 -12.88 2.56 2.49
CA ASP A 31 -11.87 2.43 3.55
C ASP A 31 -12.28 3.04 4.91
N ALA A 32 -11.64 2.53 5.95
CA ALA A 32 -11.79 2.99 7.32
C ALA A 32 -10.41 3.04 7.99
N GLY A 33 -9.58 3.97 7.52
CA GLY A 33 -8.21 4.16 7.94
C GLY A 33 -8.05 4.60 9.38
N GLY A 34 -7.08 4.01 10.08
CA GLY A 34 -6.59 4.48 11.37
C GLY A 34 -5.32 5.35 11.22
N PRO A 35 -4.89 6.01 12.30
CA PRO A 35 -3.69 6.84 12.29
C PRO A 35 -2.44 6.01 11.97
N LEU A 36 -1.48 6.62 11.25
CA LEU A 36 -0.23 5.97 10.87
C LEU A 36 0.70 5.81 12.07
N GLN A 37 0.62 6.72 13.03
CA GLN A 37 1.34 6.67 14.30
C GLN A 37 0.36 6.69 15.47
N ALA A 38 0.73 6.07 16.60
CA ALA A 38 -0.20 5.86 17.72
C ALA A 38 -0.69 7.16 18.38
N ASP A 39 0.06 8.26 18.25
CA ASP A 39 -0.20 9.58 18.81
C ASP A 39 -0.85 10.55 17.82
N GLU A 40 -1.02 10.17 16.55
CA GLU A 40 -1.70 11.01 15.56
C GLU A 40 -3.22 11.06 15.82
N PRO A 41 -3.84 12.25 15.73
CA PRO A 41 -5.29 12.38 15.89
C PRO A 41 -6.01 11.69 14.73
N CYS A 42 -7.15 11.07 15.04
CA CYS A 42 -8.03 10.47 14.06
C CYS A 42 -9.48 10.60 14.56
N ASP A 43 -10.25 11.49 13.96
CA ASP A 43 -11.61 11.84 14.40
C ASP A 43 -12.64 11.78 13.25
N TRP A 44 -12.21 11.50 12.02
CA TRP A 44 -13.09 11.43 10.85
C TRP A 44 -14.26 10.43 11.02
N TYR A 45 -14.07 9.40 11.86
CA TYR A 45 -15.07 8.35 12.11
C TYR A 45 -16.22 8.80 13.02
N LEU A 46 -16.05 9.92 13.71
CA LEU A 46 -17.08 10.47 14.59
C LEU A 46 -18.33 10.82 13.76
N ASP A 47 -19.50 10.52 14.34
CA ASP A 47 -20.81 10.73 13.73
C ASP A 47 -21.03 10.05 12.36
N GLN A 48 -20.21 9.05 12.03
CA GLN A 48 -20.41 8.24 10.82
C GLN A 48 -21.29 7.03 11.09
N SER A 49 -22.34 6.89 10.27
CA SER A 49 -23.24 5.74 10.28
C SER A 49 -23.55 5.27 8.84
N PRO A 50 -22.54 4.82 8.07
CA PRO A 50 -22.77 4.33 6.72
C PRO A 50 -23.62 3.05 6.71
N ASP A 51 -24.31 2.80 5.61
CA ASP A 51 -25.04 1.55 5.37
C ASP A 51 -24.07 0.38 5.11
N ALA A 52 -22.90 0.64 4.54
CA ALA A 52 -21.85 -0.37 4.36
C ALA A 52 -20.44 0.24 4.30
N ILE A 53 -19.44 -0.55 4.69
CA ILE A 53 -18.01 -0.23 4.64
C ILE A 53 -17.33 -1.16 3.64
N LEU A 54 -16.54 -0.63 2.72
CA LEU A 54 -15.78 -1.40 1.74
C LEU A 54 -14.28 -1.12 1.96
N ILE A 55 -13.51 -2.15 2.27
CA ILE A 55 -12.06 -2.05 2.54
C ILE A 55 -11.27 -2.55 1.33
N THR A 56 -10.33 -1.74 0.87
CA THR A 56 -9.46 -2.02 -0.29
C THR A 56 -8.33 -2.98 0.05
N HIS A 57 -7.65 -2.76 1.18
CA HIS A 57 -6.53 -3.58 1.63
C HIS A 57 -6.25 -3.44 3.14
N ASP A 58 -5.23 -4.15 3.63
CA ASP A 58 -5.04 -4.46 5.04
C ASP A 58 -4.09 -3.53 5.81
N HIS A 59 -3.62 -2.45 5.20
CA HIS A 59 -2.77 -1.47 5.88
C HIS A 59 -3.55 -0.65 6.90
N VAL A 60 -2.87 -0.23 7.96
CA VAL A 60 -3.48 0.43 9.12
C VAL A 60 -4.18 1.74 8.72
N ASP A 61 -3.65 2.48 7.76
CA ASP A 61 -4.23 3.69 7.21
C ASP A 61 -5.42 3.44 6.28
N HIS A 62 -5.82 2.19 6.05
CA HIS A 62 -7.02 1.82 5.29
C HIS A 62 -8.04 0.99 6.09
N ILE A 63 -7.62 0.28 7.14
CA ILE A 63 -8.50 -0.60 7.95
C ILE A 63 -8.53 -0.24 9.44
N GLY A 64 -7.58 0.57 9.90
CA GLY A 64 -7.26 0.74 11.33
C GLY A 64 -8.35 1.39 12.17
N ALA A 65 -9.32 2.09 11.60
CA ALA A 65 -10.46 2.67 12.31
C ALA A 65 -11.70 1.78 12.32
N VAL A 66 -11.69 0.62 11.66
CA VAL A 66 -12.79 -0.37 11.77
C VAL A 66 -13.10 -0.70 13.24
N ARG A 67 -12.08 -0.69 14.12
CA ARG A 67 -12.23 -0.89 15.58
C ARG A 67 -13.06 0.17 16.31
N TRP A 68 -13.25 1.35 15.71
CA TRP A 68 -14.02 2.45 16.30
C TRP A 68 -15.41 2.61 15.68
N LEU A 69 -15.70 1.91 14.58
CA LEU A 69 -17.00 1.92 13.92
C LEU A 69 -17.92 0.83 14.49
N PRO A 70 -19.24 1.05 14.53
CA PRO A 70 -20.19 0.05 15.02
C PRO A 70 -20.07 -1.29 14.28
N GLU A 71 -19.95 -2.39 15.03
CA GLU A 71 -19.85 -3.75 14.50
C GLU A 71 -21.11 -4.22 13.74
N THR A 72 -22.23 -3.51 13.92
CA THR A 72 -23.49 -3.77 13.24
C THR A 72 -23.46 -3.36 11.77
N ILE A 73 -22.56 -2.45 11.37
CA ILE A 73 -22.45 -2.00 9.98
C ILE A 73 -21.86 -3.15 9.14
N PRO A 74 -22.51 -3.54 8.03
CA PRO A 74 -21.94 -4.49 7.06
C PRO A 74 -20.57 -4.03 6.56
N LEU A 75 -19.58 -4.92 6.60
CA LEU A 75 -18.22 -4.67 6.12
C LEU A 75 -17.89 -5.64 4.99
N TYR A 76 -17.27 -5.13 3.93
CA TYR A 76 -16.94 -5.85 2.72
C TYR A 76 -15.43 -5.73 2.46
N CYS A 77 -14.75 -6.86 2.27
CA CYS A 77 -13.32 -6.91 1.94
C CYS A 77 -12.96 -8.25 1.28
N THR A 78 -11.74 -8.38 0.78
CA THR A 78 -11.25 -9.68 0.29
C THR A 78 -10.88 -10.62 1.44
N PRO A 79 -10.82 -11.95 1.21
CA PRO A 79 -10.56 -12.92 2.29
C PRO A 79 -9.23 -12.75 3.02
N THR A 80 -8.15 -12.35 2.34
CA THR A 80 -6.88 -12.12 3.04
C THR A 80 -6.92 -10.85 3.87
N VAL A 81 -7.57 -9.78 3.39
CA VAL A 81 -7.76 -8.54 4.16
C VAL A 81 -8.59 -8.79 5.42
N ALA A 82 -9.58 -9.67 5.36
CA ALA A 82 -10.41 -10.03 6.50
C ALA A 82 -9.61 -10.59 7.70
N GLN A 83 -8.43 -11.17 7.46
CA GLN A 83 -7.56 -11.70 8.52
C GLN A 83 -6.95 -10.60 9.40
N ARG A 84 -6.99 -9.33 8.96
CA ARG A 84 -6.52 -8.17 9.73
C ARG A 84 -7.64 -7.40 10.43
N LEU A 85 -8.90 -7.80 10.24
CA LEU A 85 -10.00 -7.18 10.95
C LEU A 85 -9.91 -7.45 12.46
N PRO A 86 -10.54 -6.59 13.29
CA PRO A 86 -10.70 -6.88 14.72
C PRO A 86 -11.32 -8.26 14.94
N ALA A 87 -10.89 -8.95 15.99
CA ALA A 87 -11.37 -10.29 16.30
C ALA A 87 -12.91 -10.33 16.40
N GLY A 88 -13.54 -11.26 15.68
CA GLY A 88 -15.00 -11.40 15.66
C GLY A 88 -15.75 -10.42 14.75
N ARG A 89 -15.07 -9.46 14.10
CA ARG A 89 -15.71 -8.54 13.16
C ARG A 89 -16.26 -9.31 11.97
N ARG A 90 -17.60 -9.31 11.83
CA ARG A 90 -18.29 -9.91 10.68
C ARG A 90 -17.96 -9.15 9.39
N TRP A 91 -17.79 -9.89 8.31
CA TRP A 91 -17.47 -9.35 7.00
C TRP A 91 -18.14 -10.17 5.88
N HIS A 92 -18.21 -9.57 4.70
CA HIS A 92 -18.72 -10.15 3.47
C HIS A 92 -17.64 -10.09 2.39
N PRO A 93 -17.51 -11.12 1.54
CA PRO A 93 -16.46 -11.13 0.53
C PRO A 93 -16.72 -10.11 -0.58
N LEU A 94 -15.72 -9.27 -0.86
CA LEU A 94 -15.58 -8.59 -2.15
C LEU A 94 -14.94 -9.54 -3.16
N PRO A 95 -15.39 -9.52 -4.43
CA PRO A 95 -14.68 -10.24 -5.48
C PRO A 95 -13.32 -9.59 -5.72
N ARG A 96 -12.30 -10.40 -6.02
CA ARG A 96 -10.99 -9.89 -6.49
C ARG A 96 -11.08 -9.25 -7.86
N GLN A 97 -11.96 -9.82 -8.68
CA GLN A 97 -12.29 -9.42 -10.04
C GLN A 97 -13.79 -9.65 -10.26
N GLY A 98 -14.46 -8.72 -10.92
CA GLY A 98 -15.89 -8.82 -11.23
C GLY A 98 -16.74 -7.85 -10.41
N THR A 99 -18.05 -8.08 -10.43
CA THR A 99 -19.04 -7.11 -9.94
C THR A 99 -19.92 -7.71 -8.85
N ILE A 100 -20.22 -6.91 -7.82
CA ILE A 100 -21.17 -7.21 -6.75
C ILE A 100 -22.11 -6.02 -6.57
N THR A 101 -23.36 -6.26 -6.15
CA THR A 101 -24.30 -5.18 -5.81
C THR A 101 -24.34 -4.99 -4.29
N ILE A 102 -24.06 -3.77 -3.82
CA ILE A 102 -24.11 -3.37 -2.41
C ILE A 102 -25.00 -2.14 -2.32
N GLU A 103 -26.02 -2.16 -1.44
CA GLU A 103 -26.99 -1.07 -1.29
C GLU A 103 -27.60 -0.56 -2.61
N GLY A 104 -27.79 -1.47 -3.59
CA GLY A 104 -28.35 -1.14 -4.90
C GLY A 104 -27.38 -0.45 -5.86
N ILE A 105 -26.08 -0.45 -5.55
CA ILE A 105 -24.99 0.10 -6.37
C ILE A 105 -24.14 -1.06 -6.86
N ASN A 106 -23.85 -1.10 -8.16
CA ASN A 106 -22.93 -2.08 -8.73
C ASN A 106 -21.49 -1.62 -8.46
N ILE A 107 -20.73 -2.49 -7.79
CA ILE A 107 -19.33 -2.29 -7.42
C ILE A 107 -18.51 -3.30 -8.21
N THR A 108 -17.66 -2.80 -9.11
CA THR A 108 -16.67 -3.61 -9.81
C THR A 108 -15.33 -3.51 -9.09
N CYS A 109 -14.65 -4.64 -8.92
CA CYS A 109 -13.36 -4.73 -8.25
C CYS A 109 -12.30 -5.28 -9.21
N GLY A 110 -11.05 -4.94 -8.95
CA GLY A 110 -9.87 -5.52 -9.58
C GLY A 110 -8.65 -5.37 -8.68
N LEU A 111 -7.61 -6.18 -8.91
CA LEU A 111 -6.38 -6.16 -8.11
C LEU A 111 -5.61 -4.84 -8.31
N ALA A 112 -5.08 -4.29 -7.22
CA ALA A 112 -4.46 -2.95 -7.20
C ALA A 112 -2.93 -2.95 -7.30
N GLY A 113 -2.29 -4.12 -7.37
CA GLY A 113 -0.84 -4.23 -7.54
C GLY A 113 0.01 -3.73 -6.36
N HIS A 114 -0.60 -3.30 -5.25
CA HIS A 114 0.09 -2.74 -4.09
C HIS A 114 0.36 -3.77 -2.98
N SER A 115 -0.66 -4.54 -2.62
CA SER A 115 -0.62 -5.48 -1.50
C SER A 115 -1.31 -6.80 -1.85
N LEU A 116 -1.05 -7.82 -1.02
CA LEU A 116 -1.63 -9.14 -1.19
C LEU A 116 -3.16 -9.09 -1.04
N ASP A 117 -3.87 -9.50 -2.09
CA ASP A 117 -5.33 -9.50 -2.14
C ASP A 117 -5.96 -8.08 -2.03
N GLY A 118 -5.17 -7.04 -2.24
CA GLY A 118 -5.62 -5.65 -2.28
C GLY A 118 -6.29 -5.29 -3.61
N ILE A 119 -7.36 -4.52 -3.54
CA ILE A 119 -8.21 -4.20 -4.70
C ILE A 119 -8.48 -2.70 -4.86
N TRP A 120 -8.74 -2.27 -6.08
CA TRP A 120 -9.42 -1.00 -6.37
C TRP A 120 -10.94 -1.23 -6.48
N LEU A 121 -11.72 -0.15 -6.32
CA LEU A 121 -13.18 -0.15 -6.39
C LEU A 121 -13.68 0.77 -7.51
N HIS A 122 -14.68 0.33 -8.26
CA HIS A 122 -15.40 1.15 -9.24
C HIS A 122 -16.90 1.08 -8.98
N LEU A 123 -17.52 2.23 -8.76
CA LEU A 123 -18.96 2.36 -8.53
C LEU A 123 -19.62 2.80 -9.82
N ASP A 124 -20.57 2.01 -10.33
CA ASP A 124 -21.31 2.29 -11.57
C ASP A 124 -22.45 3.31 -11.34
N ILE A 125 -22.06 4.54 -11.00
CA ILE A 125 -22.95 5.68 -10.77
C ILE A 125 -22.31 6.96 -11.30
N ALA A 126 -23.14 7.90 -11.77
CA ALA A 126 -22.70 9.23 -12.21
C ALA A 126 -21.50 9.22 -13.20
N GLY A 127 -21.54 8.34 -14.19
CA GLY A 127 -20.45 8.18 -15.17
C GLY A 127 -19.24 7.37 -14.67
N GLY A 128 -19.34 6.79 -13.47
CA GLY A 128 -18.33 5.97 -12.82
C GLY A 128 -17.51 6.76 -11.79
N ILE A 129 -17.41 6.21 -10.58
CA ILE A 129 -16.51 6.70 -9.53
C ILE A 129 -15.48 5.60 -9.27
N PHE A 130 -14.21 5.91 -9.54
CA PHE A 130 -13.10 5.01 -9.31
C PHE A 130 -12.35 5.42 -8.04
N TYR A 131 -12.10 4.47 -7.16
CA TYR A 131 -11.24 4.63 -5.99
C TYR A 131 -10.14 3.57 -6.02
N SER A 132 -8.89 4.02 -6.05
CA SER A 132 -7.77 3.09 -6.22
C SER A 132 -7.43 2.28 -4.98
N GLY A 133 -7.80 2.74 -3.77
CA GLY A 133 -7.02 2.41 -2.57
C GLY A 133 -5.56 2.84 -2.79
N ASP A 134 -4.61 2.13 -2.19
CA ASP A 134 -3.20 2.21 -2.62
C ASP A 134 -2.97 1.32 -3.85
N PHE A 135 -2.20 1.79 -4.83
CA PHE A 135 -1.93 1.00 -6.03
C PHE A 135 -0.47 1.08 -6.51
N SER A 136 -0.05 0.09 -7.30
CA SER A 136 1.25 0.12 -7.96
C SER A 136 1.21 -0.57 -9.31
N PHE A 137 1.86 0.05 -10.30
CA PHE A 137 2.15 -0.59 -11.59
C PHE A 137 3.51 -1.30 -11.60
N GLU A 138 4.36 -1.02 -10.61
CA GLU A 138 5.77 -1.42 -10.59
C GLU A 138 6.05 -2.63 -9.70
N SER A 139 5.04 -3.15 -8.97
CA SER A 139 5.21 -4.35 -8.13
C SER A 139 5.71 -5.53 -8.95
N LEU A 140 6.68 -6.27 -8.41
CA LEU A 140 7.10 -7.55 -8.96
C LEU A 140 6.11 -8.67 -8.64
N LEU A 141 5.40 -8.57 -7.51
CA LEU A 141 4.53 -9.63 -7.00
C LEU A 141 3.09 -9.51 -7.49
N TYR A 142 2.49 -8.33 -7.32
CA TYR A 142 1.05 -8.21 -7.32
C TYR A 142 0.55 -7.69 -8.67
N PRO A 143 -0.43 -8.35 -9.28
CA PRO A 143 -1.01 -7.89 -10.53
C PRO A 143 -1.85 -6.62 -10.31
N PHE A 144 -1.93 -5.80 -11.35
CA PHE A 144 -2.87 -4.67 -11.43
C PHE A 144 -3.87 -4.97 -12.54
N ASP A 145 -5.15 -5.00 -12.20
CA ASP A 145 -6.22 -5.22 -13.18
C ASP A 145 -6.67 -3.90 -13.80
N ARG A 146 -6.88 -3.91 -15.12
CA ARG A 146 -7.30 -2.71 -15.85
C ARG A 146 -8.75 -2.32 -15.46
N PRO A 147 -9.00 -1.10 -14.97
CA PRO A 147 -10.35 -0.67 -14.61
C PRO A 147 -11.18 -0.22 -15.82
N PRO A 148 -12.52 -0.20 -15.69
CA PRO A 148 -13.41 0.44 -16.67
C PRO A 148 -13.31 1.97 -16.60
N ARG A 149 -13.97 2.67 -17.53
CA ARG A 149 -14.02 4.14 -17.52
C ARG A 149 -14.71 4.69 -16.26
N ALA A 150 -14.25 5.83 -15.78
CA ALA A 150 -14.84 6.54 -14.65
C ALA A 150 -14.71 8.05 -14.82
N ALA A 151 -15.81 8.79 -14.64
CA ALA A 151 -15.82 10.25 -14.72
C ALA A 151 -15.04 10.89 -13.56
N LEU A 152 -15.12 10.33 -12.35
CA LEU A 152 -14.35 10.75 -11.17
C LEU A 152 -13.33 9.67 -10.79
N ALA A 153 -12.07 10.06 -10.60
CA ALA A 153 -11.00 9.21 -10.10
C ALA A 153 -10.43 9.76 -8.79
N LEU A 154 -10.49 8.95 -7.73
CA LEU A 154 -9.89 9.17 -6.43
C LEU A 154 -8.63 8.28 -6.38
N LEU A 155 -7.45 8.88 -6.55
CA LEU A 155 -6.22 8.14 -6.82
C LEU A 155 -5.22 8.29 -5.69
N ASP A 156 -4.59 7.18 -5.30
CA ASP A 156 -3.37 7.19 -4.49
C ASP A 156 -2.34 8.08 -5.17
N ALA A 157 -1.83 9.03 -4.40
CA ALA A 157 -0.77 9.91 -4.76
C ALA A 157 0.25 10.00 -3.62
N SER A 158 0.47 8.92 -2.87
CA SER A 158 1.38 8.87 -1.71
C SER A 158 2.82 9.33 -2.02
N TYR A 159 3.24 9.32 -3.29
CA TYR A 159 4.54 9.87 -3.73
C TYR A 159 4.46 11.29 -4.30
N GLY A 160 3.30 11.94 -4.27
CA GLY A 160 3.06 13.26 -4.82
C GLY A 160 3.40 13.33 -6.31
N LEU A 161 4.22 14.33 -6.65
CA LEU A 161 4.69 14.58 -8.01
C LEU A 161 5.98 13.81 -8.38
N TYR A 162 6.41 12.86 -7.56
CA TYR A 162 7.60 12.05 -7.80
C TYR A 162 7.50 11.21 -9.07
N SER A 163 8.57 11.14 -9.86
CA SER A 163 8.54 10.54 -11.20
C SER A 163 9.60 9.45 -11.44
N VAL A 164 10.53 9.20 -10.52
CA VAL A 164 11.67 8.29 -10.75
C VAL A 164 11.26 6.82 -10.66
N ASP A 165 11.50 6.07 -11.73
CA ASP A 165 11.08 4.67 -11.89
C ASP A 165 11.81 3.67 -10.99
N GLN A 166 11.24 2.46 -10.93
CA GLN A 166 11.76 1.38 -10.09
C GLN A 166 13.15 0.88 -10.54
N SER A 167 13.55 1.03 -11.81
CA SER A 167 14.92 0.70 -12.26
C SER A 167 15.95 1.61 -11.61
N HIS A 168 15.74 2.92 -11.63
CA HIS A 168 16.68 3.86 -11.01
C HIS A 168 16.73 3.68 -9.48
N CYS A 169 15.60 3.40 -8.85
CA CYS A 169 15.54 3.02 -7.43
C CYS A 169 16.40 1.77 -7.13
N ARG A 170 16.33 0.75 -7.98
CA ARG A 170 17.13 -0.48 -7.86
C ARG A 170 18.62 -0.21 -8.07
N ASP A 171 18.99 0.59 -9.07
CA ASP A 171 20.39 0.95 -9.33
C ASP A 171 20.99 1.70 -8.13
N ALA A 172 20.25 2.66 -7.57
CA ALA A 172 20.66 3.41 -6.39
C ALA A 172 20.83 2.53 -5.15
N LEU A 173 19.93 1.55 -4.95
CA LEU A 173 20.05 0.59 -3.85
C LEU A 173 21.23 -0.36 -4.09
N GLN A 174 21.37 -0.92 -5.30
CA GLN A 174 22.44 -1.87 -5.63
C GLN A 174 23.82 -1.28 -5.42
N ALA A 175 24.02 -0.01 -5.79
CA ALA A 175 25.29 0.70 -5.57
C ALA A 175 25.71 0.74 -4.08
N LYS A 176 24.75 0.62 -3.15
CA LYS A 176 25.00 0.60 -1.71
C LYS A 176 25.18 -0.81 -1.15
N LEU A 177 24.69 -1.86 -1.82
CA LEU A 177 24.75 -3.25 -1.34
C LEU A 177 26.14 -3.90 -1.55
N ASN A 178 27.21 -3.14 -1.28
CA ASN A 178 28.61 -3.58 -1.42
C ASN A 178 29.25 -4.05 -0.09
N ARG A 179 28.48 -3.99 1.00
CA ARG A 179 28.85 -4.46 2.35
C ARG A 179 27.62 -5.04 3.05
N ALA A 180 27.83 -5.72 4.19
CA ALA A 180 26.75 -6.28 4.98
C ALA A 180 25.68 -5.21 5.28
N SER A 181 24.42 -5.52 5.02
CA SER A 181 23.32 -4.56 5.04
C SER A 181 22.09 -5.15 5.71
N LEU A 182 21.44 -4.37 6.56
CA LEU A 182 20.11 -4.65 7.11
C LEU A 182 19.07 -3.76 6.42
N LEU A 183 18.04 -4.40 5.87
CA LEU A 183 16.91 -3.74 5.23
C LEU A 183 15.65 -4.08 6.03
N PRO A 184 15.14 -3.15 6.86
CA PRO A 184 13.85 -3.28 7.52
C PRO A 184 12.71 -3.25 6.48
N VAL A 185 11.88 -4.30 6.44
CA VAL A 185 10.89 -4.53 5.38
C VAL A 185 9.56 -5.11 5.90
N PRO A 186 8.43 -4.79 5.25
CA PRO A 186 7.18 -5.51 5.49
C PRO A 186 7.28 -6.92 4.90
N PRO A 187 6.96 -7.97 5.68
CA PRO A 187 7.05 -9.36 5.21
C PRO A 187 6.18 -9.68 3.99
N SER A 188 5.02 -9.02 3.87
CA SER A 188 4.05 -9.35 2.84
C SER A 188 4.44 -8.92 1.44
N GLY A 189 5.07 -7.76 1.28
CA GLY A 189 5.42 -7.16 -0.01
C GLY A 189 6.92 -7.07 -0.23
N ARG A 190 7.52 -5.94 0.16
CA ARG A 190 8.92 -5.58 -0.16
C ARG A 190 9.95 -6.64 0.24
N ALA A 191 9.73 -7.40 1.32
CA ALA A 191 10.63 -8.48 1.69
C ALA A 191 10.79 -9.51 0.56
N LEU A 192 9.68 -9.95 -0.03
CA LEU A 192 9.66 -10.92 -1.12
C LEU A 192 10.19 -10.32 -2.43
N GLU A 193 9.85 -9.07 -2.73
CA GLU A 193 10.37 -8.36 -3.92
C GLU A 193 11.89 -8.20 -3.88
N LEU A 194 12.43 -7.77 -2.74
CA LEU A 194 13.87 -7.63 -2.54
C LEU A 194 14.56 -8.98 -2.58
N ALA A 195 13.96 -10.05 -2.05
CA ALA A 195 14.54 -11.40 -2.12
C ALA A 195 14.64 -11.91 -3.58
N LEU A 196 13.57 -11.79 -4.36
CA LEU A 196 13.58 -12.13 -5.79
C LEU A 196 14.66 -11.34 -6.54
N TRP A 197 14.77 -10.05 -6.24
CA TRP A 197 15.76 -9.19 -6.86
C TRP A 197 17.20 -9.56 -6.45
N CYS A 198 17.47 -9.80 -5.16
CA CYS A 198 18.77 -10.27 -4.68
C CYS A 198 19.17 -11.60 -5.31
N GLN A 199 18.25 -12.57 -5.38
CA GLN A 199 18.47 -13.85 -6.04
C GLN A 199 18.82 -13.67 -7.53
N THR A 200 18.11 -12.77 -8.23
CA THR A 200 18.36 -12.47 -9.65
C THR A 200 19.75 -11.88 -9.88
N LEU A 201 20.25 -11.09 -8.92
CA LEU A 201 21.58 -10.48 -8.96
C LEU A 201 22.67 -11.35 -8.33
N GLU A 202 22.34 -12.58 -7.91
CA GLU A 202 23.23 -13.49 -7.20
C GLU A 202 23.87 -12.88 -5.93
N LEU A 203 23.20 -11.89 -5.33
CA LEU A 203 23.65 -11.26 -4.09
C LEU A 203 23.39 -12.20 -2.90
N PRO A 204 24.30 -12.32 -1.93
CA PRO A 204 24.06 -13.13 -0.75
C PRO A 204 22.99 -12.46 0.13
N TRP A 205 21.88 -13.14 0.37
CA TRP A 205 20.76 -12.59 1.13
C TRP A 205 20.18 -13.60 2.13
N THR A 206 19.44 -13.10 3.12
CA THR A 206 18.74 -13.92 4.13
C THR A 206 17.45 -13.26 4.61
N PHE A 207 16.54 -14.08 5.15
CA PHE A 207 15.31 -13.65 5.82
C PHE A 207 15.38 -13.90 7.32
N ASP A 208 14.84 -12.96 8.09
CA ASP A 208 14.54 -13.21 9.50
C ASP A 208 13.40 -14.25 9.66
N PRO A 209 13.18 -14.78 10.88
CA PRO A 209 12.15 -15.78 11.12
C PRO A 209 10.72 -15.34 10.75
N ALA A 210 10.41 -14.04 10.87
CA ALA A 210 9.09 -13.51 10.56
C ALA A 210 8.83 -13.46 9.05
N CYS A 211 9.80 -13.02 8.25
CA CYS A 211 9.77 -13.09 6.80
C CYS A 211 9.72 -14.55 6.30
N GLN A 212 10.49 -15.46 6.89
CA GLN A 212 10.42 -16.90 6.57
C GLN A 212 9.03 -17.48 6.82
N LYS A 213 8.43 -17.17 7.98
CA LYS A 213 7.06 -17.61 8.31
C LYS A 213 6.04 -17.10 7.31
N PHE A 214 6.15 -15.82 6.91
CA PHE A 214 5.24 -15.26 5.91
C PHE A 214 5.43 -15.91 4.54
N HIS A 215 6.68 -16.08 4.09
CA HIS A 215 7.00 -16.73 2.82
C HIS A 215 6.46 -18.16 2.75
N ALA A 216 6.57 -18.93 3.84
CA ALA A 216 5.97 -20.26 3.94
C ALA A 216 4.44 -20.23 3.88
N ALA A 217 3.80 -19.28 4.58
CA ALA A 217 2.34 -19.13 4.55
C ALA A 217 1.81 -18.77 3.16
N LEU A 218 2.55 -17.95 2.40
CA LEU A 218 2.19 -17.55 1.04
C LEU A 218 2.06 -18.75 0.09
N GLN A 219 2.85 -19.82 0.29
CA GLN A 219 2.79 -21.03 -0.54
C GLN A 219 1.42 -21.75 -0.46
N GLY A 220 0.68 -21.56 0.63
CA GLY A 220 -0.67 -22.10 0.80
C GLY A 220 -1.79 -21.26 0.19
N LEU A 221 -1.47 -20.08 -0.38
CA LEU A 221 -2.47 -19.18 -0.95
C LEU A 221 -2.70 -19.44 -2.46
N PRO A 222 -3.85 -19.01 -2.99
CA PRO A 222 -4.13 -19.13 -4.42
C PRO A 222 -3.08 -18.43 -5.30
N ALA A 223 -2.56 -19.15 -6.30
CA ALA A 223 -1.51 -18.67 -7.21
C ALA A 223 -1.86 -17.35 -7.92
N ASN A 224 -3.15 -17.16 -8.23
CA ASN A 224 -3.67 -16.00 -8.95
C ASN A 224 -3.70 -14.70 -8.12
N LEU A 225 -3.30 -14.75 -6.85
CA LEU A 225 -3.02 -13.54 -6.06
C LEU A 225 -1.69 -12.86 -6.46
N LEU A 226 -0.84 -13.60 -7.18
CA LEU A 226 0.46 -13.14 -7.64
C LEU A 226 0.48 -13.08 -9.17
N LYS A 227 1.40 -12.30 -9.72
CA LYS A 227 1.67 -12.28 -11.16
C LYS A 227 2.09 -13.69 -11.64
N PRO A 228 1.80 -14.04 -12.91
CA PRO A 228 2.16 -15.35 -13.46
C PRO A 228 3.64 -15.68 -13.25
N GLY A 229 3.93 -16.90 -12.77
CA GLY A 229 5.29 -17.40 -12.53
C GLY A 229 5.92 -16.98 -11.19
N ILE A 230 5.41 -15.95 -10.51
CA ILE A 230 6.02 -15.46 -9.25
C ILE A 230 5.98 -16.50 -8.14
N GLN A 231 4.88 -17.25 -7.99
CA GLN A 231 4.80 -18.30 -6.96
C GLN A 231 5.92 -19.35 -7.12
N GLN A 232 6.21 -19.75 -8.37
CA GLN A 232 7.31 -20.68 -8.66
C GLN A 232 8.67 -20.07 -8.34
N GLN A 233 8.91 -18.81 -8.73
CA GLN A 233 10.16 -18.12 -8.41
C GLN A 233 10.37 -18.00 -6.89
N LEU A 234 9.30 -17.69 -6.14
CA LEU A 234 9.34 -17.63 -4.69
C LEU A 234 9.63 -19.01 -4.07
N ALA A 235 9.12 -20.10 -4.63
CA ALA A 235 9.43 -21.45 -4.17
C ALA A 235 10.89 -21.87 -4.46
N GLN A 236 11.56 -21.19 -5.38
CA GLN A 236 12.96 -21.44 -5.78
C GLN A 236 13.97 -20.52 -5.09
N LEU A 237 13.52 -19.64 -4.19
CA LEU A 237 14.40 -18.81 -3.39
C LEU A 237 15.34 -19.67 -2.54
N THR A 238 16.64 -19.33 -2.55
CA THR A 238 17.67 -20.02 -1.76
C THR A 238 18.37 -19.05 -0.82
N PRO A 239 17.72 -18.58 0.25
CA PRO A 239 18.35 -17.71 1.24
C PRO A 239 19.49 -18.43 1.96
N ARG A 240 20.48 -17.66 2.43
CA ARG A 240 21.39 -18.14 3.46
C ARG A 240 20.67 -18.25 4.81
N PRO A 241 21.15 -19.10 5.74
CA PRO A 241 20.63 -19.14 7.10
C PRO A 241 20.66 -17.76 7.78
N TRP A 242 19.64 -17.42 8.56
CA TRP A 242 19.55 -16.12 9.25
C TRP A 242 20.75 -15.88 10.18
N ASP A 243 21.21 -16.93 10.85
CA ASP A 243 22.34 -16.94 11.77
C ASP A 243 23.71 -16.96 11.09
N THR A 244 23.78 -16.84 9.75
CA THR A 244 25.05 -16.67 9.03
C THR A 244 25.84 -15.52 9.66
N PRO A 245 27.06 -15.76 10.19
CA PRO A 245 27.86 -14.72 10.83
C PRO A 245 28.19 -13.58 9.87
N GLU A 246 28.40 -12.38 10.42
CA GLU A 246 28.97 -11.27 9.65
C GLU A 246 30.37 -11.66 9.18
N ASN A 247 30.62 -11.43 7.89
CA ASN A 247 31.92 -11.65 7.29
C ASN A 247 32.25 -10.40 6.45
N PRO A 248 33.38 -9.71 6.71
CA PRO A 248 33.78 -8.54 5.95
C PRO A 248 33.87 -8.78 4.43
N ASP A 249 34.17 -10.01 4.00
CA ASP A 249 34.27 -10.40 2.59
C ASP A 249 32.91 -10.79 1.98
N LEU A 250 31.85 -10.84 2.79
CA LEU A 250 30.49 -11.19 2.37
C LEU A 250 29.54 -10.02 2.63
N ALA A 251 29.10 -9.36 1.56
CA ALA A 251 28.07 -8.33 1.62
C ALA A 251 26.65 -8.92 1.86
N LEU A 252 26.46 -9.63 2.97
CA LEU A 252 25.21 -10.30 3.30
C LEU A 252 24.07 -9.28 3.50
N ILE A 253 22.99 -9.48 2.75
CA ILE A 253 21.78 -8.65 2.80
C ILE A 253 20.77 -9.33 3.73
N ARG A 254 20.49 -8.68 4.87
CA ARG A 254 19.50 -9.11 5.85
C ARG A 254 18.18 -8.42 5.59
N LEU A 255 17.19 -9.18 5.16
CA LEU A 255 15.81 -8.72 5.02
C LEU A 255 15.07 -9.10 6.32
N ALA A 256 14.76 -8.11 7.14
CA ALA A 256 14.15 -8.31 8.45
C ALA A 256 12.77 -7.67 8.53
N ALA A 257 11.83 -8.36 9.18
CA ALA A 257 10.49 -7.84 9.41
C ALA A 257 10.52 -6.59 10.28
N ASP A 258 9.41 -5.85 10.23
CA ASP A 258 9.23 -4.51 10.79
C ASP A 258 9.97 -3.42 10.00
N ALA A 259 9.22 -2.77 9.11
CA ALA A 259 9.75 -1.71 8.24
C ALA A 259 10.16 -0.44 9.00
N GLU A 260 9.71 -0.27 10.24
CA GLU A 260 10.07 0.88 11.08
C GLU A 260 11.43 0.66 11.78
N GLY A 261 11.84 -0.60 11.94
CA GLY A 261 13.11 -0.97 12.57
C GLY A 261 13.10 -0.76 14.09
N VAL A 262 11.95 -0.97 14.74
CA VAL A 262 11.74 -0.79 16.19
C VAL A 262 11.65 -2.13 16.91
N ALA A 263 11.05 -3.14 16.27
CA ALA A 263 10.74 -4.44 16.84
C ALA A 263 11.39 -5.58 16.08
N GLY A 264 11.28 -6.79 16.64
CA GLY A 264 11.80 -8.01 16.04
C GLY A 264 13.30 -7.97 15.80
N GLU A 265 13.75 -8.72 14.77
CA GLU A 265 15.17 -8.80 14.44
C GLU A 265 15.72 -7.50 13.86
N ALA A 266 14.90 -6.70 13.16
CA ALA A 266 15.31 -5.38 12.69
C ALA A 266 15.65 -4.46 13.87
N GLY A 267 14.72 -4.31 14.82
CA GLY A 267 14.94 -3.50 16.03
C GLY A 267 16.10 -4.02 16.88
N ARG A 268 16.24 -5.35 17.02
CA ARG A 268 17.35 -5.98 17.76
C ARG A 268 18.70 -5.60 17.15
N LEU A 269 18.89 -5.79 15.84
CA LEU A 269 20.15 -5.47 15.17
C LEU A 269 20.44 -3.98 15.12
N ILE A 270 19.43 -3.13 14.92
CA ILE A 270 19.59 -1.66 14.93
C ILE A 270 20.04 -1.15 16.31
N SER A 271 19.62 -1.83 17.38
CA SER A 271 19.94 -1.45 18.76
C SER A 271 21.22 -2.12 19.29
N ASP A 272 21.79 -3.06 18.54
CA ASP A 272 22.98 -3.81 18.92
C ASP A 272 24.23 -2.96 18.67
N PRO A 273 25.00 -2.57 19.71
CA PRO A 273 26.19 -1.74 19.55
C PRO A 273 27.32 -2.45 18.79
N ASP A 274 27.28 -3.78 18.72
CA ASP A 274 28.27 -4.60 18.02
C ASP A 274 27.87 -4.88 16.57
N TYR A 275 26.67 -4.48 16.14
CA TYR A 275 26.23 -4.63 14.75
C TYR A 275 27.03 -3.68 13.83
N THR A 276 27.77 -4.26 12.88
CA THR A 276 28.66 -3.49 11.99
C THR A 276 28.10 -3.27 10.59
N GLY A 277 27.01 -3.96 10.24
CA GLY A 277 26.33 -3.78 8.97
C GLY A 277 25.66 -2.41 8.85
N GLN A 278 25.49 -1.94 7.62
CA GLN A 278 24.75 -0.69 7.38
C GLN A 278 23.25 -0.93 7.44
N VAL A 279 22.49 0.06 7.91
CA VAL A 279 21.03 0.02 7.90
C VAL A 279 20.52 0.83 6.71
N ILE A 280 19.67 0.24 5.87
CA ILE A 280 19.08 0.91 4.71
C ILE A 280 17.55 0.78 4.76
N TYR A 281 16.87 1.89 5.00
CA TYR A 281 15.41 1.96 4.89
C TYR A 281 14.99 2.08 3.42
N THR A 282 13.97 1.31 3.02
CA THR A 282 13.54 1.24 1.61
C THR A 282 12.13 1.75 1.33
N GLY A 283 11.40 2.20 2.34
CA GLY A 283 9.99 2.60 2.21
C GLY A 283 9.70 3.95 2.84
N TYR A 284 8.47 4.08 3.36
CA TYR A 284 8.09 5.20 4.21
C TYR A 284 9.07 5.35 5.38
N THR A 285 9.34 6.59 5.78
CA THR A 285 10.28 6.95 6.85
C THR A 285 9.52 7.54 8.03
N PRO A 286 9.01 6.67 8.93
CA PRO A 286 8.39 7.11 10.18
C PRO A 286 9.42 7.85 11.07
N PRO A 287 8.99 8.53 12.15
CA PRO A 287 9.86 9.36 12.97
C PRO A 287 11.19 8.71 13.38
N LYS A 288 11.17 7.43 13.79
CA LYS A 288 12.38 6.67 14.14
C LYS A 288 13.35 6.53 12.97
N ALA A 289 12.87 6.00 11.84
CA ALA A 289 13.70 5.84 10.64
C ALA A 289 14.27 7.18 10.17
N ARG A 290 13.47 8.25 10.21
CA ARG A 290 13.91 9.60 9.89
C ARG A 290 15.01 10.10 10.82
N ALA A 291 14.92 9.81 12.11
CA ALA A 291 15.95 10.15 13.08
C ALA A 291 17.25 9.37 12.83
N ASP A 292 17.17 8.09 12.48
CA ASP A 292 18.36 7.29 12.14
C ASP A 292 19.05 7.80 10.87
N ILE A 293 18.27 8.17 9.85
CA ILE A 293 18.79 8.76 8.61
C ILE A 293 19.45 10.12 8.89
N THR A 294 18.76 11.00 9.61
CA THR A 294 19.25 12.36 9.89
C THR A 294 20.52 12.35 10.75
N SER A 295 20.65 11.37 11.64
CA SER A 295 21.85 11.20 12.47
C SER A 295 23.00 10.44 11.77
N GLY A 296 22.80 9.97 10.53
CA GLY A 296 23.79 9.22 9.77
C GLY A 296 23.96 7.75 10.21
N ARG A 297 23.09 7.23 11.09
CA ARG A 297 23.09 5.82 11.50
C ARG A 297 22.49 4.89 10.45
N ALA A 298 21.67 5.42 9.55
CA ALA A 298 21.06 4.67 8.47
C ALA A 298 21.08 5.48 7.17
N GLU A 299 20.97 4.77 6.06
CA GLU A 299 20.73 5.35 4.74
C GLU A 299 19.29 5.08 4.31
N TRP A 300 18.86 5.78 3.25
CA TRP A 300 17.55 5.58 2.65
C TRP A 300 17.64 5.50 1.13
N CYS A 301 17.05 4.45 0.57
CA CYS A 301 16.90 4.25 -0.86
C CYS A 301 15.49 3.76 -1.15
N ARG A 302 14.69 4.56 -1.85
CA ARG A 302 13.30 4.20 -2.15
C ARG A 302 13.21 2.88 -2.92
N TRP A 303 12.23 2.07 -2.57
CA TRP A 303 11.66 1.01 -3.38
C TRP A 303 10.19 1.38 -3.64
N ASN A 304 9.82 1.58 -4.91
CA ASN A 304 8.48 2.05 -5.27
C ASN A 304 7.43 0.97 -4.99
N VAL A 305 6.44 1.34 -4.18
CA VAL A 305 5.26 0.54 -3.86
C VAL A 305 3.95 1.33 -4.02
N HIS A 306 4.06 2.61 -4.37
CA HIS A 306 2.95 3.53 -4.67
C HIS A 306 3.17 4.14 -6.05
N PRO A 307 2.16 4.79 -6.66
CA PRO A 307 2.28 5.24 -8.03
C PRO A 307 3.16 6.48 -8.11
N ARG A 308 3.92 6.55 -9.20
CA ARG A 308 4.61 7.76 -9.63
C ARG A 308 3.66 8.67 -10.38
N LEU A 309 4.03 9.92 -10.56
CA LEU A 309 3.26 10.87 -11.35
C LEU A 309 2.86 10.34 -12.74
N PRO A 310 3.76 9.70 -13.54
CA PRO A 310 3.37 9.10 -14.81
C PRO A 310 2.34 7.97 -14.67
N CYS A 311 2.37 7.19 -13.59
CA CYS A 311 1.39 6.14 -13.32
C CYS A 311 0.00 6.74 -13.04
N ILE A 312 -0.06 7.81 -12.25
CA ILE A 312 -1.31 8.54 -11.94
C ILE A 312 -1.92 9.12 -13.23
N GLN A 313 -1.10 9.78 -14.06
CA GLN A 313 -1.53 10.32 -15.35
C GLN A 313 -2.03 9.21 -16.29
N SER A 314 -1.29 8.11 -16.40
CA SER A 314 -1.67 6.96 -17.22
C SER A 314 -2.98 6.30 -16.75
N LEU A 315 -3.19 6.20 -15.44
CA LEU A 315 -4.43 5.67 -14.89
C LEU A 315 -5.60 6.62 -15.15
N ALA A 316 -5.43 7.92 -14.93
CA ALA A 316 -6.43 8.94 -15.25
C ALA A 316 -6.84 8.91 -16.74
N ASP A 317 -5.87 8.73 -17.64
CA ASP A 317 -6.12 8.60 -19.08
C ASP A 317 -6.85 7.29 -19.42
N THR A 318 -6.48 6.19 -18.79
CA THR A 318 -7.13 4.87 -18.95
C THR A 318 -8.59 4.92 -18.52
N LEU A 319 -8.87 5.58 -17.40
CA LEU A 319 -10.22 5.82 -16.88
C LEU A 319 -11.01 6.81 -17.74
N GLN A 320 -10.32 7.63 -18.54
CA GLN A 320 -10.87 8.81 -19.21
C GLN A 320 -11.52 9.78 -18.20
N ALA A 321 -10.87 9.94 -17.05
CA ALA A 321 -11.39 10.73 -15.95
C ALA A 321 -11.53 12.20 -16.34
N GLU A 322 -12.71 12.74 -16.08
CA GLU A 322 -13.01 14.17 -16.21
C GLU A 322 -12.55 14.93 -14.98
N GLN A 323 -12.60 14.27 -13.82
CA GLN A 323 -12.19 14.79 -12.52
C GLN A 323 -11.23 13.80 -11.85
N VAL A 324 -10.11 14.29 -11.33
CA VAL A 324 -9.09 13.51 -10.63
C VAL A 324 -8.75 14.21 -9.33
N ILE A 325 -8.79 13.44 -8.24
CA ILE A 325 -8.39 13.88 -6.91
C ILE A 325 -7.19 13.03 -6.47
N PRO A 326 -5.99 13.63 -6.37
CA PRO A 326 -4.85 12.98 -5.76
C PRO A 326 -5.05 12.92 -4.23
N LEU A 327 -4.90 11.74 -3.65
CA LEU A 327 -5.07 11.47 -2.22
C LEU A 327 -3.74 11.04 -1.58
N PHE A 328 -3.71 11.08 -0.25
CA PHE A 328 -2.64 10.56 0.62
C PHE A 328 -1.29 11.27 0.49
N CYS A 329 -1.29 12.52 0.04
CA CYS A 329 -0.10 13.37 0.04
C CYS A 329 -0.42 14.84 0.34
N PRO A 330 0.58 15.60 0.83
CA PRO A 330 0.50 17.07 0.81
C PRO A 330 0.32 17.58 -0.63
N ILE A 331 -0.58 18.55 -0.82
CA ILE A 331 -0.93 19.07 -2.14
C ILE A 331 -0.02 20.24 -2.52
N ASP A 332 0.77 20.04 -3.57
CA ASP A 332 1.30 21.12 -4.40
C ASP A 332 0.27 21.46 -5.50
N ALA A 333 -0.59 22.44 -5.22
CA ALA A 333 -1.68 22.80 -6.14
C ALA A 333 -1.16 23.21 -7.54
N ALA A 334 -0.04 23.92 -7.62
CA ALA A 334 0.52 24.36 -8.88
C ALA A 334 1.08 23.18 -9.69
N GLY A 335 1.85 22.30 -9.03
CA GLY A 335 2.41 21.11 -9.67
C GLY A 335 1.33 20.12 -10.11
N TRP A 336 0.29 19.90 -9.30
CA TRP A 336 -0.86 19.08 -9.69
C TRP A 336 -1.69 19.71 -10.81
N GLN A 337 -1.86 21.03 -10.82
CA GLN A 337 -2.56 21.74 -11.88
C GLN A 337 -1.82 21.61 -13.21
N ALA A 338 -0.48 21.64 -13.19
CA ALA A 338 0.35 21.39 -14.36
C ALA A 338 0.25 19.92 -14.83
N ALA A 339 0.21 18.96 -13.90
CA ALA A 339 0.17 17.54 -14.22
C ALA A 339 -1.19 17.04 -14.75
N LEU A 340 -2.30 17.52 -14.18
CA LEU A 340 -3.64 17.00 -14.44
C LEU A 340 -4.54 17.99 -15.22
N GLY A 341 -4.12 19.25 -15.32
CA GLY A 341 -4.85 20.28 -16.06
C GLY A 341 -6.26 20.48 -15.51
N LYS A 342 -7.24 20.66 -16.40
CA LYS A 342 -8.64 20.88 -16.03
C LYS A 342 -9.30 19.74 -15.24
N ARG A 343 -8.64 18.57 -15.18
CA ARG A 343 -9.14 17.40 -14.44
C ARG A 343 -8.94 17.53 -12.93
N LEU A 344 -7.97 18.32 -12.47
CA LEU A 344 -7.68 18.42 -11.05
C LEU A 344 -8.91 18.91 -10.27
N ARG A 345 -9.20 18.24 -9.16
CA ARG A 345 -10.14 18.68 -8.12
C ARG A 345 -9.48 18.52 -6.76
N LEU A 346 -9.74 19.49 -5.88
CA LEU A 346 -9.19 19.56 -4.52
C LEU A 346 -10.28 19.89 -3.50
N ASP A 347 -11.55 19.67 -3.87
CA ASP A 347 -12.69 19.91 -2.99
C ASP A 347 -12.91 18.69 -2.08
N HIS A 348 -13.18 18.93 -0.80
CA HIS A 348 -13.58 17.85 0.13
C HIS A 348 -14.96 17.28 -0.18
N VAL A 349 -15.81 18.03 -0.89
CA VAL A 349 -17.17 17.61 -1.25
C VAL A 349 -17.37 17.80 -2.74
N ILE A 350 -17.66 16.69 -3.44
CA ILE A 350 -17.89 16.67 -4.88
C ILE A 350 -19.34 16.32 -5.14
N HIS A 351 -19.97 17.11 -6.01
CA HIS A 351 -21.34 16.89 -6.46
C HIS A 351 -21.32 16.39 -7.91
N LEU A 352 -21.95 15.24 -8.15
CA LEU A 352 -22.07 14.61 -9.47
C LEU A 352 -23.54 14.43 -9.89
#